data_AF-A0A7V4Y1L3-F1
#
_entry.id   AF-A0A7V4Y1L3-F1
#
_cell.length_a   1.000
_cell.length_b   1.000
_cell.length_c   1.000
_cell.angle_alpha   90.00
_cell.angle_beta   90.00
_cell.angle_gamma   90.00
#
_symmetry.space_group_name_H-M   'P 1'
#
loop_
_entity.id
_entity.type
_entity.pdbx_description
1 polymer ?
#
loop_
_entity_poly.entity_id
_entity_poly.type
_entity_poly.pdbx_seq_one_letter_code
_entity_poly.pdbx_strand_id
1 'polypeptide(L)'
;MPMYYHNETLFSEIYLEEITRQTENADVLASLKVLGEYREYADTYNLQSWKESYVHEVLSALGFFAQSNPTPSSGSGFEHDHIIYLFPMGSAGTEKPLSLCYVLLPEENLDNTTIGRNWAEKIIRALREKNLPWALLTNGNQWRIYHQDEPTPYETYLEIDLEAILADKAKRLIKYSTNS
;
A
#
# COMPACT_ATOMS: atom_id res chain seq x y z
N MET A 1 20.07 11.69 1.09
CA MET A 1 18.99 11.25 1.98
C MET A 1 18.84 9.74 1.80
N PRO A 2 18.46 8.98 2.83
CA PRO A 2 18.05 7.58 2.62
C PRO A 2 16.91 7.55 1.60
N MET A 3 17.05 6.69 0.60
CA MET A 3 16.03 6.46 -0.42
C MET A 3 15.12 5.36 0.14
N TYR A 4 13.86 5.71 0.40
CA TYR A 4 12.86 4.79 0.97
C TYR A 4 11.96 4.13 -0.08
N TYR A 5 12.34 4.26 -1.34
CA TYR A 5 11.60 3.70 -2.45
C TYR A 5 12.55 2.94 -3.37
N HIS A 6 11.99 2.02 -4.13
CA HIS A 6 12.67 1.27 -5.15
C HIS A 6 11.81 1.28 -6.41
N ASN A 7 12.35 1.88 -7.47
CA ASN A 7 11.66 2.05 -8.74
C ASN A 7 12.14 1.01 -9.74
N GLU A 8 11.32 -0.01 -9.99
CA GLU A 8 11.51 -0.99 -11.05
C GLU A 8 10.81 -0.50 -12.32
N THR A 9 11.35 0.57 -12.90
CA THR A 9 10.98 1.13 -14.21
C THR A 9 9.59 1.74 -14.36
N LEU A 10 8.78 1.81 -13.30
CA LEU A 10 7.42 2.37 -13.36
C LEU A 10 7.39 3.88 -13.64
N PHE A 11 8.35 4.63 -13.09
CA PHE A 11 8.46 6.06 -13.31
C PHE A 11 9.84 6.44 -13.83
N SER A 12 9.94 7.58 -14.53
CA SER A 12 11.24 8.18 -14.83
C SER A 12 11.91 8.70 -13.55
N GLU A 13 13.22 8.53 -13.41
CA GLU A 13 13.96 9.01 -12.23
C GLU A 13 13.83 10.53 -12.04
N ILE A 14 13.79 11.30 -13.13
CA ILE A 14 13.63 12.76 -13.09
C ILE A 14 12.29 13.14 -12.43
N TYR A 15 11.22 12.41 -12.76
CA TYR A 15 9.91 12.63 -12.14
C TYR A 15 9.95 12.32 -10.64
N LEU A 16 10.58 11.21 -10.24
CA LEU A 16 10.70 10.85 -8.82
C LEU A 16 11.54 11.87 -8.04
N GLU A 17 12.63 12.35 -8.62
CA GLU A 17 13.43 13.44 -8.04
C GLU A 17 12.63 14.73 -7.88
N GLU A 18 11.74 15.05 -8.81
CA GLU A 18 10.94 16.27 -8.75
C GLU A 18 9.91 16.21 -7.63
N ILE A 19 9.16 15.11 -7.52
CA ILE A 19 8.13 14.95 -6.49
C ILE A 19 8.72 14.78 -5.08
N THR A 20 9.92 14.19 -4.96
CA THR A 20 10.59 14.01 -3.65
C THR A 20 11.29 15.27 -3.14
N ARG A 21 11.50 16.29 -4.00
CA ARG A 21 12.00 17.61 -3.59
C ARG A 21 10.94 18.48 -2.92
N GLN A 22 9.66 18.09 -2.98
CA GLN A 22 8.59 18.82 -2.32
C GLN A 22 8.82 18.86 -0.81
N THR A 23 8.52 20.01 -0.19
CA THR A 23 8.77 20.22 1.24
C THR A 23 7.89 19.29 2.08
N GLU A 24 8.48 18.68 3.13
CA GLU A 24 7.73 17.82 4.05
C GLU A 24 6.52 18.57 4.62
N ASN A 25 5.32 18.07 4.34
CA ASN A 25 4.07 18.63 4.85
C ASN A 25 3.89 18.21 6.32
N ALA A 26 3.64 19.17 7.22
CA ALA A 26 3.43 18.93 8.65
C ALA A 26 2.27 17.95 8.92
N ASP A 27 1.22 17.99 8.10
CA ASP A 27 0.07 17.07 8.23
C ASP A 27 0.49 15.63 7.92
N VAL A 28 1.29 15.43 6.87
CA VAL A 28 1.84 14.11 6.50
C VAL A 28 2.74 13.59 7.62
N LEU A 29 3.56 14.45 8.23
CA LEU A 29 4.41 14.06 9.37
C LEU A 29 3.58 13.64 10.59
N ALA A 30 2.49 14.34 10.88
CA ALA A 30 1.58 13.97 11.96
C ALA A 30 0.91 12.61 11.69
N SER A 31 0.42 12.40 10.47
CA SER A 31 -0.14 11.12 10.03
C SER A 31 0.87 9.99 10.16
N LEU A 32 2.12 10.17 9.70
CA LEU A 32 3.17 9.14 9.83
C LEU A 32 3.44 8.76 11.29
N LYS A 33 3.40 9.71 12.22
CA LYS A 33 3.55 9.40 13.65
C LYS A 33 2.42 8.49 14.14
N VAL A 34 1.18 8.86 13.83
CA VAL A 34 -0.02 8.11 14.24
C VAL A 34 -0.01 6.71 13.62
N LEU A 35 0.42 6.57 12.35
CA LEU A 35 0.57 5.27 11.70
C LEU A 35 1.61 4.39 12.40
N GLY A 36 2.71 4.98 12.89
CA GLY A 36 3.69 4.25 13.69
C GLY A 36 3.08 3.65 14.97
N GLU A 37 2.23 4.40 15.66
CA GLU A 37 1.50 3.95 16.85
C GLU A 37 0.50 2.85 16.50
N TYR A 38 -0.30 3.02 15.44
CA TYR A 38 -1.25 1.98 15.00
C TYR A 38 -0.55 0.68 14.65
N ARG A 39 0.62 0.74 14.00
CA ARG A 39 1.40 -0.46 13.68
C ARG A 39 1.81 -1.25 14.92
N GLU A 40 2.19 -0.57 16.01
CA GLU A 40 2.63 -1.22 17.25
C GLU A 40 1.50 -2.01 17.93
N TYR A 41 0.26 -1.53 17.79
CA TYR A 41 -0.93 -2.15 18.39
C TYR A 41 -1.78 -2.96 17.41
N ALA A 42 -1.34 -3.09 16.16
CA ALA A 42 -2.10 -3.76 15.12
C ALA A 42 -2.20 -5.27 15.38
N ASP A 43 -3.36 -5.83 15.04
CA ASP A 43 -3.60 -7.27 15.17
C ASP A 43 -3.16 -7.99 13.90
N THR A 44 -2.04 -8.70 13.99
CA THR A 44 -1.42 -9.46 12.90
C THR A 44 -1.87 -10.93 12.85
N TYR A 45 -2.84 -11.34 13.69
CA TYR A 45 -3.25 -12.74 13.83
C TYR A 45 -3.86 -13.33 12.56
N ASN A 46 -4.66 -12.53 11.86
CA ASN A 46 -5.30 -12.92 10.61
C ASN A 46 -5.45 -11.72 9.68
N LEU A 47 -5.72 -12.00 8.41
CA LEU A 47 -5.75 -10.99 7.37
C LEU A 47 -6.86 -9.96 7.57
N GLN A 48 -8.03 -10.34 8.09
CA GLN A 48 -9.11 -9.40 8.35
C GLN A 48 -8.73 -8.40 9.44
N SER A 49 -8.24 -8.90 10.58
CA SER A 49 -7.73 -8.07 11.66
C SER A 49 -6.61 -7.13 11.19
N TRP A 50 -5.69 -7.65 10.37
CA TRP A 50 -4.58 -6.85 9.85
C TRP A 50 -5.04 -5.72 8.94
N LYS A 51 -6.00 -6.02 8.04
CA LYS A 51 -6.62 -5.01 7.20
C LYS A 51 -7.23 -3.90 8.05
N GLU A 52 -8.13 -4.27 8.96
CA GLU A 52 -8.95 -3.32 9.74
C GLU A 52 -8.13 -2.51 10.74
N SER A 53 -7.15 -3.12 11.41
CA SER A 53 -6.38 -2.45 12.47
C SER A 53 -5.26 -1.56 11.96
N TYR A 54 -4.78 -1.77 10.72
CA TYR A 54 -3.62 -1.01 10.23
C TYR A 54 -3.72 -0.59 8.76
N VAL A 55 -3.97 -1.52 7.83
CA VAL A 55 -3.91 -1.21 6.40
C VAL A 55 -4.97 -0.17 6.00
N HIS A 56 -6.17 -0.26 6.57
CA HIS A 56 -7.22 0.75 6.39
C HIS A 56 -6.81 2.13 6.91
N GLU A 57 -6.11 2.21 8.05
CA GLU A 57 -5.60 3.48 8.59
C GLU A 57 -4.54 4.11 7.67
N VAL A 58 -3.63 3.30 7.13
CA VAL A 58 -2.64 3.78 6.15
C VAL A 58 -3.35 4.29 4.88
N LEU A 59 -4.31 3.55 4.34
CA LEU A 59 -5.08 3.97 3.16
C LEU A 59 -5.89 5.25 3.41
N SER A 60 -6.46 5.39 4.60
CA SER A 60 -7.18 6.60 5.02
C SER A 60 -6.25 7.81 5.11
N ALA A 61 -5.05 7.64 5.70
CA ALA A 61 -4.02 8.67 5.75
C ALA A 61 -3.50 9.08 4.36
N LEU A 62 -3.53 8.17 3.39
CA LEU A 62 -3.23 8.45 1.97
C LEU A 62 -4.40 9.12 1.23
N GLY A 63 -5.56 9.31 1.88
CA GLY A 63 -6.72 9.97 1.29
C GLY A 63 -7.59 9.04 0.44
N PHE A 64 -7.63 7.74 0.74
CA PHE A 64 -8.56 6.79 0.14
C PHE A 64 -9.67 6.35 1.09
N PHE A 65 -10.90 6.29 0.58
CA PHE A 65 -11.96 5.53 1.25
C PHE A 65 -11.81 4.05 0.87
N ALA A 66 -11.51 3.21 1.86
CA ALA A 66 -11.19 1.80 1.68
C ALA A 66 -12.39 0.91 2.05
N GLN A 67 -12.75 -0.04 1.19
CA GLN A 67 -13.87 -0.95 1.44
C GLN A 67 -13.50 -2.41 1.15
N SER A 68 -13.67 -3.28 2.15
CA SER A 68 -13.35 -4.71 2.05
C SER A 68 -14.54 -5.60 1.64
N ASN A 69 -15.75 -5.03 1.49
CA ASN A 69 -16.96 -5.82 1.21
C ASN A 69 -17.23 -5.98 -0.30
N PRO A 70 -17.78 -7.14 -0.71
CA PRO A 70 -17.85 -7.54 -2.11
C PRO A 70 -19.00 -6.83 -2.83
N THR A 71 -18.73 -6.33 -4.04
CA THR A 71 -19.79 -6.23 -5.05
C THR A 71 -20.44 -7.63 -5.22
N PRO A 72 -21.78 -7.76 -5.24
CA PRO A 72 -22.48 -9.04 -5.14
C PRO A 72 -22.44 -9.93 -6.41
N SER A 73 -21.37 -9.90 -7.19
CA SER A 73 -21.28 -10.71 -8.41
C SER A 73 -19.86 -11.19 -8.70
N SER A 74 -19.78 -12.50 -8.92
CA SER A 74 -18.72 -13.30 -9.55
C SER A 74 -17.41 -13.57 -8.77
N GLY A 75 -17.38 -14.74 -8.11
CA GLY A 75 -16.15 -15.48 -7.80
C GLY A 75 -16.15 -16.10 -6.42
N SER A 76 -16.17 -17.43 -6.32
CA SER A 76 -15.89 -18.15 -5.07
C SER A 76 -14.40 -18.49 -5.02
N GLY A 77 -13.61 -17.77 -4.23
CA GLY A 77 -12.18 -18.06 -4.10
C GLY A 77 -11.48 -17.27 -3.00
N PHE A 78 -10.43 -17.87 -2.44
CA PHE A 78 -9.53 -17.33 -1.39
C PHE A 78 -8.93 -15.95 -1.71
N GLU A 79 -8.99 -15.50 -2.97
CA GLU A 79 -8.48 -14.21 -3.44
C GLU A 79 -9.32 -13.00 -2.96
N HIS A 80 -10.60 -13.20 -2.61
CA HIS A 80 -11.45 -12.11 -2.13
C HIS A 80 -11.02 -11.54 -0.78
N ASP A 81 -10.46 -12.38 0.09
CA ASP A 81 -10.02 -11.96 1.43
C ASP A 81 -8.83 -11.00 1.38
N HIS A 82 -8.07 -10.99 0.28
CA HIS A 82 -6.91 -10.12 0.12
C HIS A 82 -7.25 -8.75 -0.45
N ILE A 83 -8.42 -8.53 -1.02
CA ILE A 83 -8.70 -7.32 -1.79
C ILE A 83 -9.44 -6.28 -0.95
N ILE A 84 -8.96 -5.04 -1.02
CA ILE A 84 -9.65 -3.82 -0.56
C ILE A 84 -9.88 -2.94 -1.78
N TYR A 85 -11.11 -2.46 -2.00
CA TYR A 85 -11.40 -1.49 -3.05
C TYR A 85 -11.14 -0.07 -2.56
N LEU A 86 -10.53 0.75 -3.42
CA LEU A 86 -10.15 2.13 -3.13
C LEU A 86 -11.06 3.10 -3.87
N PHE A 87 -11.64 4.03 -3.12
CA PHE A 87 -12.53 5.07 -3.62
C PHE A 87 -11.99 6.46 -3.26
N PRO A 88 -12.44 7.52 -3.96
CA PRO A 88 -12.14 8.88 -3.54
C PRO A 88 -12.69 9.13 -2.13
N MET A 89 -12.02 9.97 -1.35
CA MET A 89 -12.55 10.40 -0.05
C MET A 89 -13.92 11.07 -0.19
N GLY A 90 -14.85 10.70 0.69
CA GLY A 90 -16.24 11.16 0.63
C GLY A 90 -17.16 10.36 -0.29
N SER A 91 -16.66 9.30 -0.93
CA SER A 91 -17.48 8.37 -1.71
C SER A 91 -18.45 7.58 -0.81
N ALA A 92 -19.59 7.20 -1.39
CA ALA A 92 -20.54 6.27 -0.78
C ALA A 92 -20.15 4.79 -0.99
N GLY A 93 -19.06 4.50 -1.72
CA GLY A 93 -18.61 3.13 -2.01
C GLY A 93 -19.51 2.36 -2.99
N THR A 94 -20.41 3.05 -3.70
CA THR A 94 -21.36 2.46 -4.65
C THR A 94 -20.98 2.68 -6.11
N GLU A 95 -19.98 3.52 -6.36
CA GLU A 95 -19.49 3.87 -7.69
C GLU A 95 -18.41 2.90 -8.19
N LYS A 96 -17.81 3.17 -9.35
CA LYS A 96 -16.65 2.40 -9.80
C LYS A 96 -15.45 2.75 -8.92
N PRO A 97 -14.75 1.78 -8.31
CA PRO A 97 -13.55 2.06 -7.54
C PRO A 97 -12.48 2.70 -8.42
N LEU A 98 -11.65 3.56 -7.82
CA LEU A 98 -10.47 4.12 -8.48
C LEU A 98 -9.42 3.04 -8.75
N SER A 99 -9.27 2.14 -7.79
CA SER A 99 -8.19 1.16 -7.72
C SER A 99 -8.53 0.07 -6.69
N LEU A 100 -7.64 -0.90 -6.51
CA LEU A 100 -7.70 -1.89 -5.45
C LEU A 100 -6.35 -1.99 -4.73
N CYS A 101 -6.38 -2.47 -3.50
CA CYS A 101 -5.22 -2.83 -2.70
C CYS A 101 -5.29 -4.34 -2.37
N TYR A 102 -4.27 -5.08 -2.79
CA TYR A 102 -4.08 -6.48 -2.48
C TYR A 102 -3.20 -6.60 -1.23
N VAL A 103 -3.76 -7.16 -0.17
CA VAL A 103 -3.17 -7.18 1.17
C VAL A 103 -2.70 -8.58 1.51
N LEU A 104 -1.49 -8.67 2.04
CA LEU A 104 -0.86 -9.89 2.56
C LEU A 104 -0.67 -9.77 4.07
N LEU A 105 -0.39 -10.90 4.73
CA LEU A 105 0.04 -10.87 6.13
C LEU A 105 1.44 -10.24 6.26
N PRO A 106 1.78 -9.65 7.43
CA PRO A 106 3.07 -8.96 7.64
C PRO A 106 4.32 -9.79 7.32
N GLU A 107 4.27 -11.09 7.60
CA GLU A 107 5.37 -12.03 7.39
C GLU A 107 5.51 -12.49 5.93
N GLU A 108 4.56 -12.15 5.06
CA GLU A 108 4.60 -12.55 3.66
C GLU A 108 5.52 -11.65 2.85
N ASN A 109 6.33 -12.29 2.01
CA ASN A 109 7.21 -11.63 1.06
C ASN A 109 6.45 -11.31 -0.23
N LEU A 110 6.49 -10.05 -0.67
CA LEU A 110 5.87 -9.58 -1.92
C LEU A 110 6.53 -10.21 -3.15
N ASP A 111 7.81 -10.57 -3.09
CA ASP A 111 8.59 -11.21 -4.18
C ASP A 111 8.43 -12.74 -4.23
N ASN A 112 7.43 -13.30 -3.53
CA ASN A 112 7.26 -14.74 -3.54
C ASN A 112 6.92 -15.24 -4.95
N THR A 113 7.77 -16.08 -5.52
CA THR A 113 7.59 -16.68 -6.85
C THR A 113 7.07 -18.12 -6.79
N THR A 114 6.79 -18.64 -5.59
CA THR A 114 6.26 -19.99 -5.41
C THR A 114 4.89 -20.10 -6.08
N ILE A 115 4.64 -21.23 -6.73
CA ILE A 115 3.36 -21.54 -7.38
C ILE A 115 2.21 -21.32 -6.38
N GLY A 116 1.22 -20.49 -6.77
CA GLY A 116 0.09 -20.12 -5.93
C GLY A 116 0.33 -18.95 -4.97
N ARG A 117 1.56 -18.42 -4.90
CA ARG A 117 1.95 -17.24 -4.11
C ARG A 117 2.64 -16.15 -4.93
N ASN A 118 2.55 -16.22 -6.26
CA ASN A 118 2.98 -15.13 -7.12
C ASN A 118 1.97 -13.97 -7.00
N TRP A 119 2.29 -13.01 -6.12
CA TRP A 119 1.38 -11.91 -5.79
C TRP A 119 1.28 -10.87 -6.90
N ALA A 120 2.38 -10.63 -7.63
CA ALA A 120 2.38 -9.77 -8.81
C ALA A 120 1.45 -10.31 -9.90
N GLU A 121 1.40 -11.63 -10.09
CA GLU A 121 0.46 -12.26 -11.03
C GLU A 121 -0.99 -12.05 -10.60
N LYS A 122 -1.30 -12.28 -9.32
CA LYS A 122 -2.66 -12.15 -8.78
C LYS A 122 -3.19 -10.72 -8.86
N ILE A 123 -2.37 -9.72 -8.52
CA ILE A 123 -2.81 -8.32 -8.57
C ILE A 123 -3.07 -7.86 -10.00
N ILE A 124 -2.20 -8.19 -10.96
CA ILE A 124 -2.40 -7.84 -12.38
C ILE A 124 -3.61 -8.57 -12.97
N ARG A 125 -3.86 -9.82 -12.57
CA ARG A 125 -5.08 -10.55 -12.94
C ARG A 125 -6.33 -9.84 -12.40
N ALA A 126 -6.33 -9.45 -11.12
CA ALA A 126 -7.43 -8.72 -10.51
C ALA A 126 -7.70 -7.38 -11.20
N LEU A 127 -6.65 -6.65 -11.58
CA LEU A 127 -6.77 -5.41 -12.37
C LEU A 127 -7.49 -5.63 -13.69
N ARG A 128 -7.09 -6.65 -14.45
CA ARG A 128 -7.70 -6.99 -15.75
C ARG A 128 -9.15 -7.40 -15.61
N GLU A 129 -9.47 -8.23 -14.62
CA GLU A 129 -10.85 -8.68 -14.38
C GLU A 129 -11.78 -7.54 -13.98
N LYS A 130 -11.28 -6.56 -13.24
CA LYS A 130 -12.05 -5.41 -12.74
C LYS A 130 -11.92 -4.17 -13.65
N ASN A 131 -11.14 -4.25 -14.72
CA ASN A 131 -10.85 -3.17 -15.66
C ASN A 131 -10.41 -1.88 -14.94
N LEU A 132 -9.39 -2.03 -14.09
CA LEU A 132 -8.76 -0.96 -13.31
C LEU A 132 -7.32 -0.72 -13.81
N PRO A 133 -6.87 0.54 -13.88
CA PRO A 133 -5.57 0.88 -14.47
C PRO A 133 -4.38 0.57 -13.55
N TRP A 134 -4.54 0.68 -12.23
CA TRP A 134 -3.46 0.50 -11.27
C TRP A 134 -3.98 -0.08 -9.95
N ALA A 135 -3.08 -0.66 -9.16
CA ALA A 135 -3.37 -1.22 -7.84
C ALA A 135 -2.17 -1.12 -6.88
N LEU A 136 -2.46 -1.32 -5.60
CA LEU A 136 -1.45 -1.46 -4.54
C LEU A 136 -1.28 -2.93 -4.14
N LEU A 137 -0.06 -3.38 -3.91
CA LEU A 137 0.27 -4.65 -3.24
C LEU A 137 1.00 -4.33 -1.94
N THR A 138 0.56 -4.91 -0.82
CA THR A 138 1.20 -4.62 0.46
C THR A 138 1.11 -5.76 1.48
N ASN A 139 2.14 -5.89 2.32
CA ASN A 139 2.09 -6.62 3.60
C ASN A 139 1.96 -5.65 4.79
N GLY A 140 1.68 -4.36 4.51
CA GLY A 140 1.65 -3.21 5.40
C GLY A 140 3.02 -2.59 5.74
N ASN A 141 4.13 -3.30 5.54
CA ASN A 141 5.48 -2.75 5.67
C ASN A 141 5.97 -2.18 4.34
N GLN A 142 5.87 -2.99 3.28
CA GLN A 142 6.21 -2.61 1.92
C GLN A 142 4.94 -2.36 1.12
N TRP A 143 4.96 -1.31 0.30
CA TRP A 143 3.83 -0.90 -0.53
C TRP A 143 4.29 -0.77 -1.97
N ARG A 144 3.76 -1.60 -2.87
CA ARG A 144 4.05 -1.56 -4.30
C ARG A 144 2.90 -0.99 -5.07
N ILE A 145 3.19 -0.09 -6.01
CA ILE A 145 2.26 0.38 -7.01
C ILE A 145 2.52 -0.40 -8.29
N TYR A 146 1.46 -0.99 -8.84
CA TYR A 146 1.47 -1.66 -10.14
C TYR A 146 0.54 -0.92 -11.10
N HIS A 147 0.92 -0.85 -12.37
CA HIS A 147 0.09 -0.34 -13.45
C HIS A 147 -0.12 -1.41 -14.52
N GLN A 148 -1.37 -1.57 -14.98
CA GLN A 148 -1.76 -2.66 -15.86
C GLN A 148 -1.15 -2.54 -17.27
N ASP A 149 -1.05 -1.30 -17.77
CA ASP A 149 -0.70 -1.03 -19.17
C ASP A 149 0.81 -0.98 -19.44
N GLU A 150 1.63 -1.42 -18.47
CA GLU A 150 3.07 -1.54 -18.64
C GLU A 150 3.44 -2.72 -19.56
N PRO A 151 4.55 -2.64 -20.32
CA PRO A 151 5.00 -3.74 -21.18
C PRO A 151 5.26 -5.04 -20.41
N THR A 152 5.77 -4.93 -19.19
CA THR A 152 6.08 -6.04 -18.27
C THR A 152 5.39 -5.78 -16.92
N PRO A 153 4.06 -5.87 -16.83
CA PRO A 153 3.29 -5.34 -15.69
C PRO A 153 3.49 -6.15 -14.40
N TYR A 154 4.06 -7.35 -14.48
CA TYR A 154 4.41 -8.17 -13.33
C TYR A 154 5.77 -7.78 -12.71
N GLU A 155 6.62 -7.13 -13.48
CA GLU A 155 8.00 -6.76 -13.12
C GLU A 155 8.17 -5.24 -13.01
N THR A 156 7.19 -4.46 -13.47
CA THR A 156 7.22 -3.00 -13.44
C THR A 156 6.44 -2.47 -12.24
N TYR A 157 7.13 -1.89 -11.25
CA TYR A 157 6.50 -1.36 -10.04
C TYR A 157 7.32 -0.26 -9.37
N LEU A 158 6.66 0.50 -8.50
CA LEU A 158 7.32 1.36 -7.52
C LEU A 158 7.05 0.79 -6.13
N GLU A 159 8.08 0.41 -5.40
CA GLU A 159 7.99 -0.02 -4.00
C GLU A 159 8.35 1.14 -3.07
N ILE A 160 7.63 1.24 -1.95
CA ILE A 160 7.91 2.14 -0.83
C ILE A 160 8.06 1.28 0.43
N ASP A 161 9.16 1.49 1.16
CA ASP A 161 9.41 0.87 2.46
C ASP A 161 8.88 1.79 3.57
N LEU A 162 7.61 1.60 3.92
CA LEU A 162 6.94 2.38 4.96
C LEU A 162 7.56 2.10 6.35
N GLU A 163 7.98 0.86 6.60
CA GLU A 163 8.61 0.49 7.87
C GLU A 163 9.92 1.28 8.10
N ALA A 164 10.79 1.36 7.09
CA ALA A 164 12.02 2.13 7.17
C ALA A 164 11.75 3.64 7.36
N ILE A 165 10.70 4.18 6.73
CA ILE A 165 10.27 5.58 6.91
C ILE A 165 9.86 5.82 8.37
N LEU A 166 8.98 4.98 8.91
CA LEU A 166 8.49 5.09 10.28
C LEU A 166 9.64 4.96 11.29
N ALA A 167 10.55 4.00 11.09
CA ALA A 167 11.69 3.77 11.96
C ALA A 167 12.72 4.92 11.97
N ASP A 168 13.03 5.51 10.81
CA ASP A 168 13.96 6.65 10.76
C ASP A 168 13.36 7.89 11.43
N LYS A 169 12.06 8.14 11.22
CA LYS A 169 11.35 9.26 11.86
C LYS A 169 11.33 9.10 13.38
N ALA A 170 11.04 7.91 13.90
CA ALA A 170 11.11 7.62 15.33
C ALA A 170 12.51 7.92 15.91
N LYS A 171 13.58 7.49 15.23
CA LYS A 171 14.97 7.77 15.65
C LYS A 171 15.29 9.26 15.67
N ARG A 172 14.82 10.03 14.69
CA ARG A 172 15.04 11.48 14.65
C ARG A 172 14.36 12.19 15.82
N LEU A 173 13.13 11.81 16.15
CA LEU A 173 12.38 12.40 17.27
C LEU A 173 13.08 12.20 18.62
N ILE A 174 13.64 11.00 18.86
CA ILE A 174 14.39 10.70 20.09
C ILE A 174 15.65 11.57 20.19
N LYS A 175 16.36 11.82 19.08
CA LYS A 175 17.55 12.69 19.06
C LYS A 175 17.24 14.16 19.37
N TYR A 176 16.06 14.65 18.98
CA TYR A 176 15.65 16.02 19.31
C TYR A 176 15.23 16.18 20.78
N SER A 177 14.64 15.15 21.40
CA SER A 177 14.24 15.20 22.81
C SER A 177 15.39 15.05 23.81
N THR A 178 16.52 14.44 23.41
CA THR A 178 17.72 14.29 24.26
C THR A 178 18.70 15.46 24.20
N ASN A 179 18.53 16.36 23.22
CA ASN A 179 19.35 17.56 23.06
C ASN A 179 18.62 18.85 23.47
N SER A 180 17.45 18.74 24.14
CA SER A 180 16.64 19.85 24.63
C SER A 180 16.69 19.95 26.15
#